data_AF-A0A0A6Y9T0-F1
#
_entry.id   AF-A0A0A6Y9T0-F1
#
_cell.length_a   1.000
_cell.length_b   1.000
_cell.length_c   1.000
_cell.angle_alpha   90.00
_cell.angle_beta   90.00
_cell.angle_gamma   90.00
#
_symmetry.space_group_name_H-M   'P 1'
#
loop_
_entity.id
_entity.type
_entity.pdbx_description
1 polymer ?
#
loop_
_entity_poly.entity_id
_entity_poly.type
_entity_poly.pdbx_seq_one_letter_code
_entity_poly.pdbx_strand_id
1 'polypeptide(L)'
;MSTRTPEHTGQAHPGLGRRGGHQVRPWQLVVALVVALVVLILAMFYSGSGAARLAADPGALVRWGLPVVEVVHNSALVVVLGSLLFALGVVPRTRGGFRRRTDGRNGGQEAEHPLFTATMGLAEVASVVWTVTAVAV
;
A
#
# COMPACT_ATOMS: atom_id res chain seq x y z
N MET A 1 37.77 1.40 -59.13
CA MET A 1 38.47 1.55 -57.83
C MET A 1 37.45 1.27 -56.74
N SER A 2 37.46 0.04 -56.20
CA SER A 2 36.47 -0.47 -55.25
C SER A 2 37.20 -0.74 -53.93
N THR A 3 36.81 -0.06 -52.85
CA THR A 3 37.39 -0.25 -51.52
C THR A 3 36.30 -0.57 -50.53
N ARG A 4 36.46 -1.74 -49.92
CA ARG A 4 35.58 -2.42 -48.97
C ARG A 4 35.27 -1.57 -47.74
N THR A 5 34.00 -1.53 -47.37
CA THR A 5 33.54 -1.18 -46.03
C THR A 5 33.81 -2.36 -45.09
N PRO A 6 34.53 -2.21 -43.98
CA PRO A 6 34.59 -3.26 -42.97
C PRO A 6 33.25 -3.31 -42.22
N GLU A 7 32.54 -4.43 -42.37
CA GLU A 7 31.38 -4.76 -41.55
C GLU A 7 31.83 -4.93 -40.10
N HIS A 8 31.36 -4.03 -39.23
CA HIS A 8 31.56 -4.15 -37.80
C HIS A 8 30.48 -5.07 -37.23
N THR A 9 30.67 -6.38 -37.40
CA THR A 9 29.83 -7.42 -36.79
C THR A 9 30.21 -7.58 -35.31
N GLY A 10 29.91 -6.54 -34.53
CA GLY A 10 30.18 -6.46 -33.09
C GLY A 10 28.97 -6.88 -32.27
N GLN A 11 28.80 -8.18 -32.11
CA GLN A 11 28.27 -8.88 -30.94
C GLN A 11 27.12 -8.22 -30.16
N ALA A 12 25.89 -8.62 -30.48
CA ALA A 12 24.76 -8.47 -29.58
C ALA A 12 24.97 -9.38 -28.37
N HIS A 13 25.38 -8.81 -27.23
CA HIS A 13 25.36 -9.49 -25.93
C HIS A 13 23.92 -9.80 -25.51
N PRO A 14 23.45 -11.06 -25.46
CA PRO A 14 22.19 -11.39 -24.82
C PRO A 14 22.44 -11.57 -23.34
N GLY A 15 22.83 -10.48 -22.67
CA GLY A 15 22.86 -10.39 -21.21
C GLY A 15 21.44 -10.21 -20.69
N LEU A 16 20.54 -11.17 -20.96
CA LEU A 16 19.23 -11.23 -20.32
C LEU A 16 19.41 -11.71 -18.89
N GLY A 17 19.85 -10.77 -18.04
CA GLY A 17 19.81 -10.93 -16.60
C GLY A 17 18.39 -11.31 -16.21
N ARG A 18 18.22 -12.56 -15.77
CA ARG A 18 17.00 -13.10 -15.19
C ARG A 18 16.67 -12.25 -13.97
N ARG A 19 15.88 -11.18 -14.15
CA ARG A 19 15.29 -10.45 -13.03
C ARG A 19 14.35 -11.44 -12.34
N GLY A 20 14.85 -12.07 -11.27
CA GLY A 20 14.05 -12.82 -10.32
C GLY A 20 13.09 -11.86 -9.64
N GLY A 21 11.98 -11.57 -10.32
CA GLY A 21 10.89 -10.80 -9.75
C GLY A 21 10.35 -11.59 -8.57
N HIS A 22 10.58 -11.09 -7.36
CA HIS A 22 9.90 -11.60 -6.18
C HIS A 22 8.43 -11.23 -6.36
N GLN A 23 7.67 -12.16 -6.94
CA GLN A 23 6.25 -12.02 -7.15
C GLN A 23 5.59 -12.15 -5.79
N VAL A 24 5.48 -11.01 -5.08
CA VAL A 24 4.74 -10.93 -3.82
C VAL A 24 3.32 -11.42 -4.11
N ARG A 25 3.01 -12.60 -3.57
CA ARG A 25 1.68 -13.18 -3.72
C ARG A 25 0.74 -12.30 -2.88
N PRO A 26 -0.44 -11.91 -3.39
CA PRO A 26 -1.36 -11.03 -2.67
C PRO A 26 -1.73 -11.56 -1.28
N TRP A 27 -1.76 -12.89 -1.12
CA TRP A 27 -1.93 -13.56 0.17
C TRP A 27 -0.84 -13.21 1.20
N GLN A 28 0.41 -13.00 0.79
CA GLN A 28 1.51 -12.64 1.70
C GLN A 28 1.29 -11.25 2.33
N LEU A 29 0.67 -10.32 1.60
CA LEU A 29 0.31 -9.00 2.14
C LEU A 29 -0.81 -9.13 3.18
N VAL A 30 -1.81 -9.98 2.91
CA VAL A 30 -2.87 -10.29 3.87
C VAL A 30 -2.27 -10.94 5.11
N VAL A 31 -1.36 -11.90 4.96
CA VAL A 31 -0.66 -12.54 6.09
C VAL A 31 0.18 -11.52 6.85
N ALA A 32 0.91 -10.63 6.19
CA ALA A 32 1.70 -9.61 6.86
C ALA A 32 0.82 -8.64 7.67
N LEU A 33 -0.34 -8.25 7.13
CA LEU A 33 -1.32 -7.45 7.84
C LEU A 33 -1.88 -8.19 9.06
N VAL A 34 -2.26 -9.46 8.90
CA VAL A 34 -2.76 -10.29 10.00
C VAL A 34 -1.70 -10.46 11.08
N VAL A 35 -0.46 -10.74 10.71
CA VAL A 35 0.67 -10.85 11.66
C VAL A 35 0.88 -9.52 12.39
N ALA A 36 0.84 -8.38 11.69
CA ALA A 36 0.95 -7.07 12.32
C ALA A 36 -0.17 -6.82 13.35
N LEU A 37 -1.43 -7.17 13.01
CA LEU A 37 -2.56 -7.10 13.95
C LEU A 37 -2.35 -8.02 15.17
N VAL A 38 -1.90 -9.26 14.95
CA VAL A 38 -1.63 -10.22 16.04
C VAL A 38 -0.53 -9.71 16.97
N VAL A 39 0.56 -9.18 16.42
CA VAL A 39 1.65 -8.59 17.21
C VAL A 39 1.16 -7.38 18.00
N LEU A 40 0.30 -6.55 17.42
CA LEU A 40 -0.27 -5.38 18.08
C LEU A 40 -1.19 -5.78 19.25
N ILE A 41 -2.01 -6.83 19.07
CA ILE A 41 -2.82 -7.43 20.13
C ILE A 41 -1.92 -7.99 21.25
N LEU A 42 -0.86 -8.71 20.90
CA LEU A 42 0.11 -9.23 21.87
C LEU A 42 0.80 -8.11 22.66
N ALA A 43 1.20 -7.03 21.97
CA ALA A 43 1.80 -5.85 22.60
C ALA A 43 0.82 -5.16 23.56
N MET A 44 -0.47 -5.10 23.19
CA MET A 44 -1.53 -4.57 24.04
C MET A 44 -1.70 -5.40 25.32
N PHE A 45 -1.70 -6.73 25.21
CA PHE A 45 -1.71 -7.62 26.38
C PHE A 45 -0.46 -7.44 27.26
N TYR A 46 0.71 -7.30 26.63
CA TYR A 46 1.97 -7.09 27.35
C TYR A 46 2.04 -5.73 28.07
N SER A 47 1.50 -4.68 27.46
CA SER A 47 1.52 -3.31 28.02
C SER A 47 0.58 -3.11 29.21
N GLY A 48 -0.33 -4.05 29.51
CA GLY A 48 -1.27 -3.93 30.63
C GLY A 48 -2.27 -2.78 30.49
N SER A 49 -2.55 -2.30 29.28
CA SER A 49 -3.45 -1.16 29.03
C SER A 49 -4.88 -1.42 29.53
N GLY A 50 -5.25 -2.69 29.72
CA GLY A 50 -6.50 -3.13 30.31
C GLY A 50 -6.45 -3.39 31.83
N ALA A 51 -5.45 -2.89 32.57
CA ALA A 51 -5.35 -3.10 34.02
C ALA A 51 -6.31 -2.21 34.81
N ALA A 52 -6.95 -2.78 35.85
CA ALA A 52 -7.89 -2.07 36.71
C ALA A 52 -7.21 -0.90 37.44
N ARG A 53 -7.74 0.32 37.30
CA ARG A 53 -7.23 1.49 38.04
C ARG A 53 -8.04 1.65 39.33
N LEU A 54 -7.37 1.53 40.48
CA LEU A 54 -7.94 1.46 41.83
C LEU A 54 -8.82 2.66 42.25
N ALA A 55 -8.81 3.79 41.54
CA ALA A 55 -9.50 5.02 41.95
C ALA A 55 -10.56 5.53 40.95
N ALA A 56 -10.61 5.03 39.72
CA ALA A 56 -11.55 5.47 38.69
C ALA A 56 -11.60 4.42 37.57
N ASP A 57 -12.13 3.24 37.85
CA ASP A 57 -12.27 2.20 36.82
C ASP A 57 -13.60 2.41 36.08
N PRO A 58 -13.61 2.91 34.82
CA PRO A 58 -14.83 3.22 34.06
C PRO A 58 -15.59 1.97 33.59
N GLY A 59 -15.32 0.82 34.19
CA GLY A 59 -15.85 -0.49 33.83
C GLY A 59 -14.98 -1.22 32.81
N ALA A 60 -15.08 -2.55 32.81
CA ALA A 60 -14.30 -3.42 31.94
C ALA A 60 -14.49 -3.08 30.45
N LEU A 61 -15.70 -2.67 30.05
CA LEU A 61 -16.00 -2.34 28.65
C LEU A 61 -15.22 -1.12 28.16
N VAL A 62 -15.13 -0.04 28.96
CA VAL A 62 -14.36 1.15 28.58
C VAL A 62 -12.86 0.86 28.62
N ARG A 63 -12.41 0.09 29.62
CA ARG A 63 -11.00 -0.30 29.80
C ARG A 63 -10.45 -1.15 28.65
N TRP A 64 -11.27 -2.05 28.09
CA TRP A 64 -10.90 -2.85 26.93
C TRP A 64 -11.24 -2.15 25.61
N GLY A 65 -12.30 -1.33 25.60
CA GLY A 65 -12.76 -0.60 24.41
C GLY A 65 -11.80 0.52 24.00
N LEU A 66 -11.36 1.37 24.93
CA LEU A 66 -10.50 2.52 24.63
C LEU A 66 -9.23 2.13 23.86
N PRO A 67 -8.43 1.16 24.35
CA PRO A 67 -7.19 0.79 23.66
C PRO A 67 -7.43 0.16 22.30
N VAL A 68 -8.52 -0.60 22.14
CA VAL A 68 -8.88 -1.24 20.85
C VAL A 68 -9.27 -0.19 19.83
N VAL A 69 -10.14 0.75 20.22
CA VAL A 69 -10.59 1.84 19.35
C VAL A 69 -9.41 2.71 18.94
N GLU A 70 -8.52 3.05 19.87
CA GLU A 70 -7.36 3.89 19.60
C GLU A 70 -6.34 3.23 18.66
N VAL A 71 -6.10 1.93 18.83
CA VAL A 71 -5.30 1.13 17.89
C VAL A 71 -5.91 1.13 16.49
N VAL A 72 -7.21 0.88 16.37
CA VAL A 72 -7.91 0.88 15.08
C VAL A 72 -7.83 2.26 14.43
N HIS A 73 -8.05 3.33 15.19
CA HIS A 73 -8.02 4.71 14.69
C HIS A 73 -6.65 5.06 14.11
N ASN A 74 -5.58 4.80 14.88
CA ASN A 74 -4.21 5.10 14.46
C ASN A 74 -3.77 4.24 13.27
N SER A 75 -4.13 2.94 13.26
CA SER A 75 -3.81 2.06 12.15
C SER A 75 -4.52 2.47 10.86
N ALA A 76 -5.78 2.89 10.94
CA ALA A 76 -6.53 3.38 9.79
C ALA A 76 -5.86 4.61 9.18
N LEU A 77 -5.40 5.56 10.01
CA LEU A 77 -4.66 6.74 9.57
C LEU A 77 -3.35 6.34 8.86
N VAL A 78 -2.58 5.42 9.42
CA VAL A 78 -1.34 4.90 8.80
C VAL A 78 -1.62 4.24 7.45
N VAL A 79 -2.71 3.46 7.32
CA VAL A 79 -3.10 2.82 6.05
C VAL A 79 -3.52 3.87 5.03
N VAL A 80 -4.28 4.89 5.41
CA VAL A 80 -4.66 6.00 4.52
C VAL A 80 -3.42 6.71 4.00
N LEU A 81 -2.54 7.18 4.90
CA LEU A 81 -1.30 7.87 4.51
C LEU A 81 -0.39 6.98 3.67
N GLY A 82 -0.22 5.71 4.05
CA GLY A 82 0.60 4.75 3.32
C GLY A 82 0.06 4.47 1.91
N SER A 83 -1.25 4.31 1.76
CA SER A 83 -1.88 4.11 0.45
C SER A 83 -1.73 5.34 -0.44
N LEU A 84 -1.88 6.54 0.12
CA LEU A 84 -1.77 7.79 -0.62
C LEU A 84 -0.32 8.05 -1.04
N LEU A 85 0.63 7.88 -0.11
CA LEU A 85 2.07 8.00 -0.41
C LEU A 85 2.49 6.98 -1.48
N PHE A 86 2.00 5.75 -1.42
CA PHE A 86 2.27 4.73 -2.42
C PHE A 86 1.65 5.07 -3.78
N ALA A 87 0.40 5.53 -3.81
CA ALA A 87 -0.28 5.96 -5.02
C ALA A 87 0.40 7.15 -5.70
N LEU A 88 0.90 8.12 -4.91
CA LEU A 88 1.57 9.31 -5.43
C LEU A 88 3.03 9.04 -5.84
N GLY A 89 3.76 8.25 -5.06
CA GLY A 89 5.21 8.08 -5.21
C GLY A 89 5.63 6.88 -6.06
N VAL A 90 4.85 5.79 -6.05
CA VAL A 90 5.26 4.51 -6.66
C VAL A 90 4.48 4.21 -7.94
N VAL A 91 3.18 4.55 -7.99
CA VAL A 91 2.34 4.20 -9.15
C VAL A 91 2.30 5.35 -10.17
N PRO A 92 2.81 5.16 -11.40
CA PRO A 92 2.60 6.14 -12.46
C PRO A 92 1.10 6.26 -12.77
N ARG A 93 0.55 7.46 -12.60
CA ARG A 93 -0.90 7.78 -12.79
C ARG A 93 -1.45 7.35 -14.15
N THR A 94 -0.61 7.25 -15.18
CA THR A 94 -0.99 6.89 -16.55
C THR A 94 -0.05 5.82 -17.11
N ARG A 95 -0.62 4.81 -17.79
CA ARG A 95 0.17 3.78 -18.53
C ARG A 95 1.03 4.38 -19.64
N GLY A 96 0.73 5.59 -20.09
CA GLY A 96 1.59 6.40 -20.95
C GLY A 96 2.42 7.37 -20.12
N GLY A 97 3.74 7.22 -20.14
CA GLY A 97 4.64 8.26 -19.64
C GLY A 97 4.40 9.60 -20.36
N PHE A 98 4.98 10.67 -19.83
CA PHE A 98 4.91 12.08 -20.25
C PHE A 98 5.16 12.40 -21.76
N ARG A 99 5.28 11.40 -22.64
CA ARG A 99 5.74 11.50 -24.03
C ARG A 99 4.77 11.00 -25.11
N ARG A 100 3.46 10.86 -24.85
CA ARG A 100 2.52 10.51 -25.93
C ARG A 100 1.25 11.37 -25.94
N ARG A 101 1.45 12.67 -26.18
CA ARG A 101 0.41 13.66 -26.50
C ARG A 101 0.26 13.87 -28.01
N THR A 102 0.41 12.81 -28.81
CA THR A 102 0.36 12.91 -30.28
C THR A 102 -0.36 11.74 -30.95
N ASP A 103 -1.46 11.27 -30.37
CA ASP A 103 -2.44 10.56 -31.20
C ASP A 103 -3.86 10.85 -30.74
N GLY A 104 -4.39 11.97 -31.23
CA GLY A 104 -5.78 12.32 -31.06
C GLY A 104 -6.62 11.53 -32.06
N ARG A 105 -7.22 10.41 -31.64
CA ARG A 105 -8.48 9.94 -32.27
C ARG A 105 -9.28 8.82 -31.59
N ASN A 106 -9.10 8.54 -30.30
CA ASN A 106 -10.07 7.74 -29.58
C ASN A 106 -10.16 8.17 -28.12
N GLY A 107 -11.28 8.81 -27.75
CA GLY A 107 -11.64 9.18 -26.38
C GLY A 107 -12.01 7.98 -25.51
N GLY A 108 -11.26 6.89 -25.61
CA GLY A 108 -11.31 5.79 -24.65
C GLY A 108 -10.42 6.17 -23.48
N GLN A 109 -11.05 6.62 -22.39
CA GLN A 109 -10.53 6.67 -21.02
C GLN A 109 -9.15 6.01 -20.90
N GLU A 110 -8.09 6.83 -20.82
CA GLU A 110 -6.70 6.35 -20.70
C GLU A 110 -6.67 5.27 -19.62
N ALA A 111 -6.38 4.02 -20.01
CA ALA A 111 -6.62 2.86 -19.16
C ALA A 111 -5.87 3.01 -17.82
N GLU A 112 -6.61 3.34 -16.77
CA GLU A 112 -6.08 3.64 -15.44
C GLU A 112 -5.27 2.44 -14.92
N HIS A 113 -4.14 2.72 -14.27
CA HIS A 113 -3.26 1.66 -13.81
C HIS A 113 -3.97 0.88 -12.68
N PRO A 114 -4.12 -0.46 -12.77
CA PRO A 114 -4.93 -1.24 -11.83
C PRO A 114 -4.42 -1.15 -10.39
N LEU A 115 -3.12 -0.89 -10.21
CA LEU A 115 -2.55 -0.63 -8.88
C LEU A 115 -3.04 0.70 -8.28
N PHE A 116 -3.27 1.72 -9.11
CA PHE A 116 -3.76 3.03 -8.65
C PHE A 116 -5.20 2.90 -8.14
N THR A 117 -6.08 2.28 -8.93
CA THR A 117 -7.47 1.99 -8.53
C THR A 117 -7.52 1.13 -7.26
N ALA A 118 -6.68 0.09 -7.16
CA ALA A 118 -6.60 -0.74 -5.96
C ALA A 118 -6.13 0.05 -4.72
N THR A 119 -5.13 0.93 -4.86
CA THR A 119 -4.64 1.76 -3.74
C THR A 119 -5.67 2.80 -3.29
N MET A 120 -6.40 3.40 -4.23
CA MET A 120 -7.47 4.34 -3.92
C MET A 120 -8.65 3.64 -3.23
N GLY A 121 -9.02 2.43 -3.68
CA GLY A 121 -10.05 1.63 -3.00
C GLY A 121 -9.66 1.24 -1.57
N LEU A 122 -8.38 0.95 -1.32
CA LEU A 122 -7.88 0.73 0.04
C LEU A 122 -7.96 2.01 0.90
N ALA A 123 -7.57 3.15 0.34
CA ALA A 123 -7.65 4.46 0.99
C ALA A 123 -9.09 4.80 1.39
N GLU A 124 -10.03 4.53 0.50
CA GLU A 124 -11.46 4.77 0.70
C GLU A 124 -11.99 3.95 1.89
N VAL A 125 -11.79 2.63 1.87
CA VAL A 125 -12.23 1.74 2.95
C VAL A 125 -11.58 2.15 4.28
N ALA A 126 -10.26 2.42 4.27
CA ALA A 126 -9.55 2.85 5.47
C ALA A 126 -10.06 4.20 6.01
N SER A 127 -10.46 5.12 5.14
CA SER A 127 -11.02 6.42 5.55
C SER A 127 -12.39 6.25 6.21
N VAL A 128 -13.24 5.35 5.71
CA VAL A 128 -14.52 5.03 6.35
C VAL A 128 -14.32 4.40 7.72
N VAL A 129 -13.38 3.45 7.84
CA VAL A 129 -13.03 2.85 9.13
C VAL A 129 -12.55 3.94 10.10
N TRP A 130 -11.71 4.85 9.63
CA TRP A 130 -11.21 5.96 10.44
C TRP A 130 -12.31 6.89 10.93
N THR A 131 -13.23 7.31 10.05
CA THR A 131 -14.32 8.23 10.44
C THR A 131 -15.27 7.60 11.45
N VAL A 132 -15.61 6.31 11.29
CA VAL A 132 -16.42 5.59 12.27
C VAL A 132 -15.68 5.49 13.61
N THR A 133 -14.39 5.18 13.58
CA THR A 133 -13.59 5.03 14.81
C THR A 133 -13.38 6.37 15.52
N ALA A 134 -13.28 7.48 14.78
CA ALA A 134 -13.11 8.83 15.32
C ALA A 134 -14.27 9.28 16.22
N VAL A 135 -15.46 8.71 16.08
CA VAL A 135 -16.60 9.02 16.97
C VAL A 135 -16.37 8.49 18.38
N ALA A 136 -15.50 7.50 18.54
CA ALA A 136 -15.26 6.81 19.80
C ALA A 136 -13.96 7.21 20.52
N VAL A 137 -13.14 8.10 19.94
CA VAL A 137 -11.90 8.65 20.51
C VAL A 137 -12.11 10.12 20.85
#